data_AF-A0A7R6YWB1-F1
#
_entry.id   AF-A0A7R6YWB1-F1
#
_cell.length_a   1.000
_cell.length_b   1.000
_cell.length_c   1.000
_cell.angle_alpha   90.00
_cell.angle_beta   90.00
_cell.angle_gamma   90.00
#
_symmetry.space_group_name_H-M   'P 1'
#
loop_
_entity.id
_entity.type
_entity.pdbx_description
1 polymer ?
#
loop_
_entity_poly.entity_id
_entity_poly.type
_entity_poly.pdbx_seq_one_letter_code
_entity_poly.pdbx_strand_id
1 'polypeptide(L)'
;MDKQRADLGFTDAFDDFDPAEWMPRPDMPANDKPPKAETSKAAAAAGFRSREPQPLEERSAPSKSAKLSPPRGRRTGRNTQLNLKATPGTVAAFCAIADRQGWGLGETLEYAVALLEREYAGSTGADKGHPPQ
;
A
#
# COMPACT_ATOMS: atom_id res chain seq x y z
N MET A 1 43.89 19.53 -3.04
CA MET A 1 43.05 20.73 -3.19
C MET A 1 41.85 20.57 -2.27
N ASP A 2 41.95 21.14 -1.08
CA ASP A 2 40.87 21.14 -0.11
C ASP A 2 39.72 21.98 -0.65
N LYS A 3 38.57 21.33 -0.88
CA LYS A 3 37.34 22.00 -1.31
C LYS A 3 36.82 22.84 -0.14
N GLN A 4 37.26 24.10 -0.07
CA GLN A 4 36.62 25.09 0.79
C GLN A 4 35.16 25.22 0.35
N ARG A 5 34.25 24.78 1.21
CA ARG A 5 32.81 24.96 1.03
C ARG A 5 32.49 26.44 1.21
N ALA A 6 31.70 27.00 0.30
CA ALA A 6 31.23 28.38 0.42
C ALA A 6 30.45 28.53 1.74
N ASP A 7 30.77 29.59 2.49
CA ASP A 7 30.03 29.95 3.68
C ASP A 7 28.63 30.44 3.28
N LEU A 8 27.61 29.79 3.82
CA LEU A 8 26.19 30.05 3.52
C LEU A 8 25.55 31.01 4.54
N GLY A 9 26.34 31.63 5.43
CA GLY A 9 25.84 32.57 6.43
C GLY A 9 25.11 31.93 7.59
N PHE A 10 25.35 30.63 7.83
CA PHE A 10 24.81 29.86 8.97
C PHE A 10 25.86 29.57 10.05
N THR A 11 27.12 29.95 9.83
CA THR A 11 28.24 29.79 10.75
C THR A 11 28.07 30.63 12.03
N ASP A 12 27.58 31.87 11.89
CA ASP A 12 27.34 32.78 13.02
C ASP A 12 26.22 32.28 13.96
N ALA A 13 25.21 31.59 13.41
CA ALA A 13 24.10 31.01 14.17
C ALA A 13 24.50 29.78 15.02
N PHE A 14 25.68 29.20 14.78
CA PHE A 14 26.21 28.11 15.62
C PHE A 14 26.96 28.63 16.85
N ASP A 15 27.48 29.85 16.82
CA ASP A 15 28.20 30.43 17.96
C ASP A 15 27.25 30.82 19.10
N ASP A 16 25.98 31.13 18.77
CA ASP A 16 24.89 31.40 19.73
C ASP A 16 24.09 30.13 20.13
N PHE A 17 24.48 28.94 19.65
CA PHE A 17 23.77 27.70 19.96
C PHE A 17 24.08 27.21 21.38
N ASP A 18 23.14 27.37 22.31
CA ASP A 18 23.24 26.81 23.66
C ASP A 18 22.38 25.54 23.81
N PRO A 19 22.98 24.33 23.87
CA PRO A 19 22.26 23.09 24.14
C PRO A 19 21.53 23.07 25.50
N ALA A 20 21.95 23.89 26.45
CA ALA A 20 21.35 23.95 27.78
C ALA A 20 19.94 24.55 27.75
N GLU A 21 19.59 25.36 26.75
CA GLU A 21 18.23 25.89 26.58
C GLU A 21 17.19 24.79 26.28
N TRP A 22 17.62 23.68 25.69
CA TRP A 22 16.77 22.52 25.41
C TRP A 22 16.74 21.49 26.54
N MET A 23 17.50 21.70 27.61
CA MET A 23 17.45 20.79 28.76
C MET A 23 16.13 20.95 29.51
N PRO A 24 15.51 19.85 29.94
CA PRO A 24 14.30 19.91 30.75
C PRO A 24 14.57 20.72 32.02
N ARG A 25 13.71 21.70 32.29
CA ARG A 25 13.82 22.51 33.52
C ARG A 25 13.69 21.58 34.73
N PRO A 26 14.67 21.58 35.66
CA PRO A 26 14.78 20.55 36.70
C PRO A 26 13.59 20.53 37.69
N ASP A 27 12.85 21.64 37.81
CA ASP A 27 11.89 21.81 38.91
C ASP A 27 10.45 22.10 38.46
N MET A 28 10.09 21.82 37.21
CA MET A 28 8.68 21.88 36.82
C MET A 28 7.96 20.61 37.27
N PRO A 29 6.92 20.71 38.14
CA PRO A 29 6.12 19.55 38.48
C PRO A 29 5.49 19.01 37.19
N ALA A 30 5.82 17.77 36.84
CA ALA A 30 5.17 17.09 35.75
C ALA A 30 3.67 17.04 36.07
N ASN A 31 2.84 17.53 35.14
CA ASN A 31 1.40 17.47 35.31
C ASN A 31 0.98 16.01 35.53
N ASP A 32 0.06 15.78 36.47
CA ASP A 32 -0.40 14.43 36.80
C ASP A 32 -0.93 13.77 35.53
N LYS A 33 -0.27 12.67 35.14
CA LYS A 33 -0.68 11.92 33.96
C LYS A 33 -2.02 11.27 34.28
N PRO A 34 -3.07 11.49 33.46
CA PRO A 34 -4.33 10.80 33.66
C PRO A 34 -4.11 9.29 33.61
N PRO A 35 -4.86 8.51 34.41
CA PRO A 35 -4.70 7.07 34.47
C PRO A 35 -4.95 6.46 33.09
N LYS A 36 -4.16 5.43 32.74
CA LYS A 36 -4.19 4.77 31.41
C LYS A 36 -5.58 4.30 31.00
N ALA A 37 -6.42 3.94 31.96
CA ALA A 37 -7.80 3.53 31.72
C ALA A 37 -8.67 4.68 31.18
N GLU A 38 -8.48 5.90 31.66
CA GLU A 38 -9.23 7.08 31.21
C GLU A 38 -8.76 7.53 29.83
N THR A 39 -7.45 7.50 29.58
CA THR A 39 -6.89 7.84 28.26
C THR A 39 -7.29 6.84 27.19
N SER A 40 -7.34 5.54 27.52
CA SER A 40 -7.81 4.50 26.61
C SER A 40 -9.30 4.65 26.28
N LYS A 41 -10.14 4.96 27.28
CA LYS A 41 -11.57 5.25 27.06
C LYS A 41 -11.79 6.47 26.18
N ALA A 42 -11.05 7.56 26.41
CA ALA A 42 -11.13 8.77 25.60
C ALA A 42 -10.67 8.52 24.15
N ALA A 43 -9.59 7.76 23.95
CA ALA A 43 -9.11 7.38 22.64
C ALA A 43 -10.14 6.52 21.87
N ALA A 44 -10.77 5.55 22.55
CA ALA A 44 -11.83 4.73 21.97
C ALA A 44 -13.07 5.56 21.60
N ALA A 45 -13.48 6.52 22.46
CA ALA A 45 -14.58 7.44 22.18
C ALA A 45 -14.29 8.34 20.97
N ALA A 46 -13.03 8.72 20.76
CA ALA A 46 -12.57 9.47 19.58
C ALA A 46 -12.32 8.58 18.34
N GLY A 47 -12.61 7.27 18.43
CA GLY A 47 -12.50 6.34 17.29
C GLY A 47 -11.08 5.80 17.05
N PHE A 48 -10.12 6.07 17.92
CA PHE A 48 -8.78 5.49 17.84
C PHE A 48 -8.82 4.03 18.29
N ARG A 49 -8.42 3.13 17.40
CA ARG A 49 -8.26 1.70 17.70
C ARG A 49 -6.78 1.41 17.97
N SER A 50 -6.50 0.79 19.13
CA SER A 50 -5.13 0.34 19.45
C SER A 50 -4.70 -0.75 18.46
N ARG A 51 -3.41 -0.69 18.07
CA ARG A 51 -2.76 -1.71 17.23
C ARG A 51 -2.01 -2.76 18.05
N GLU A 52 -2.03 -2.64 19.38
CA GLU A 52 -1.45 -3.64 20.26
C GLU A 52 -2.24 -4.95 20.15
N PRO A 53 -1.57 -6.12 20.22
CA PRO A 53 -2.24 -7.42 20.19
C PRO A 53 -3.11 -7.57 21.45
N GLN A 54 -4.42 -7.35 21.29
CA GLN A 54 -5.39 -7.57 22.35
C GLN A 54 -5.41 -9.06 22.73
N PRO A 55 -5.37 -9.41 24.03
CA PRO A 55 -5.52 -10.78 24.50
C PRO A 55 -6.78 -11.42 23.91
N LEU A 56 -6.66 -12.69 23.53
CA LEU A 56 -7.54 -13.44 22.63
C LEU A 56 -9.03 -13.48 23.07
N GLU A 57 -9.34 -13.12 24.31
CA GLU A 57 -10.65 -13.33 24.93
C GLU A 57 -11.68 -12.24 24.61
N GLU A 58 -11.27 -11.06 24.16
CA GLU A 58 -12.19 -9.93 23.90
C GLU A 58 -12.42 -9.63 22.42
N ARG A 59 -11.79 -10.41 21.52
CA ARG A 59 -12.04 -10.34 20.09
C ARG A 59 -13.41 -10.96 19.81
N SER A 60 -14.45 -10.14 19.93
CA SER A 60 -15.74 -10.36 19.25
C SER A 60 -15.42 -10.84 17.85
N ALA A 61 -15.75 -12.10 17.56
CA ALA A 61 -15.36 -12.76 16.33
C ALA A 61 -15.69 -11.84 15.14
N PRO A 62 -14.74 -11.50 14.25
CA PRO A 62 -15.10 -10.85 13.02
C PRO A 62 -16.12 -11.75 12.33
N SER A 63 -17.28 -11.18 11.96
CA SER A 63 -18.34 -11.90 11.29
C SER A 63 -17.73 -12.70 10.13
N LYS A 64 -18.09 -13.98 10.05
CA LYS A 64 -17.67 -14.92 9.02
C LYS A 64 -18.27 -14.54 7.66
N SER A 65 -17.93 -13.37 7.13
CA SER A 65 -18.49 -12.82 5.89
C SER A 65 -17.48 -11.95 5.14
N ALA A 66 -16.25 -12.45 5.02
CA ALA A 66 -15.43 -12.16 3.86
C ALA A 66 -14.74 -13.48 3.54
N LYS A 67 -15.21 -14.17 2.51
CA LYS A 67 -14.49 -15.30 1.92
C LYS A 67 -13.10 -14.76 1.56
N LEU A 68 -12.11 -15.03 2.40
CA LEU A 68 -10.71 -14.81 2.07
C LEU A 68 -10.47 -15.66 0.82
N SER A 69 -10.55 -15.04 -0.36
CA SER A 69 -9.95 -15.61 -1.55
C SER A 69 -8.52 -16.00 -1.15
N PRO A 70 -8.08 -17.24 -1.41
CA PRO A 70 -6.73 -17.67 -1.08
C PRO A 70 -5.72 -16.63 -1.56
N PRO A 71 -4.64 -16.36 -0.80
CA PRO A 71 -3.65 -15.38 -1.20
C PRO A 71 -3.13 -15.72 -2.60
N ARG A 72 -3.52 -14.90 -3.60
CA ARG A 72 -3.17 -15.05 -5.02
C ARG A 72 -1.72 -14.66 -5.33
N GLY A 73 -0.82 -14.87 -4.36
CA GLY A 73 0.57 -14.45 -4.43
C GLY A 73 1.48 -15.57 -4.92
N ARG A 74 1.60 -15.74 -6.23
CA ARG A 74 2.74 -16.45 -6.84
C ARG A 74 3.76 -15.40 -7.27
N ARG A 75 4.96 -15.42 -6.69
CA ARG A 75 6.04 -14.46 -7.01
C ARG A 75 6.68 -14.85 -8.34
N THR A 76 6.25 -14.24 -9.42
CA THR A 76 7.02 -14.22 -10.68
C THR A 76 7.99 -13.04 -10.59
N GLY A 77 9.29 -13.33 -10.56
CA GLY A 77 10.32 -12.41 -10.07
C GLY A 77 10.68 -11.21 -10.95
N ARG A 78 9.97 -10.98 -12.07
CA ARG A 78 10.18 -9.83 -12.98
C ARG A 78 8.88 -9.39 -13.65
N ASN A 79 7.95 -8.85 -12.87
CA ASN A 79 6.70 -8.33 -13.42
C ASN A 79 6.81 -6.81 -13.65
N THR A 80 6.45 -6.35 -14.85
CA THR A 80 6.23 -4.93 -15.15
C THR A 80 4.76 -4.58 -14.91
N GLN A 81 4.48 -3.39 -14.40
CA GLN A 81 3.10 -2.93 -14.19
C GLN A 81 2.43 -2.61 -15.53
N LEU A 82 1.27 -3.22 -15.77
CA LEU A 82 0.37 -2.88 -16.88
C LEU A 82 -0.81 -2.07 -16.34
N ASN A 83 -0.91 -0.80 -16.75
CA ASN A 83 -2.05 0.05 -16.40
C ASN A 83 -3.07 0.03 -17.52
N LEU A 84 -4.26 -0.53 -17.26
CA LEU A 84 -5.37 -0.55 -18.21
C LEU A 84 -6.65 -0.10 -17.54
N LYS A 85 -7.54 0.49 -18.33
CA LYS A 85 -8.92 0.77 -17.95
C LYS A 85 -9.81 -0.27 -18.62
N ALA A 86 -10.70 -0.87 -17.84
CA ALA A 86 -11.67 -1.84 -18.32
C ALA A 86 -13.04 -1.53 -17.73
N THR A 87 -14.10 -1.98 -18.40
CA THR A 87 -15.45 -1.85 -17.84
C THR A 87 -15.59 -2.71 -16.58
N PRO A 88 -16.49 -2.36 -15.64
CA PRO A 88 -16.71 -3.18 -14.44
C PRO A 88 -17.08 -4.62 -14.76
N GLY A 89 -17.83 -4.85 -15.84
CA GLY A 89 -18.20 -6.19 -16.31
C GLY A 89 -17.00 -7.00 -16.75
N THR A 90 -16.07 -6.40 -17.50
CA THR A 90 -14.83 -7.07 -17.92
C THR A 90 -13.94 -7.42 -16.74
N VAL A 91 -13.80 -6.51 -15.76
CA VAL A 91 -13.02 -6.77 -14.54
C VAL A 91 -13.62 -7.93 -13.75
N ALA A 92 -14.94 -7.96 -13.58
CA ALA A 92 -15.62 -9.05 -12.89
C ALA A 92 -15.45 -10.40 -13.61
N ALA A 93 -15.59 -10.42 -14.93
CA ALA A 93 -15.39 -11.63 -15.73
C ALA A 93 -13.95 -12.16 -15.63
N PHE A 94 -12.96 -11.27 -15.72
CA PHE A 94 -11.55 -11.61 -15.59
C PHE A 94 -11.23 -12.23 -14.23
N CYS A 95 -11.70 -11.60 -13.14
CA CYS A 95 -11.55 -12.15 -11.79
C CYS A 95 -12.24 -13.50 -11.64
N ALA A 96 -13.44 -13.69 -12.20
CA ALA A 96 -14.17 -14.94 -12.12
C ALA A 96 -13.47 -16.10 -12.86
N ILE A 97 -12.81 -15.80 -13.99
CA ILE A 97 -11.98 -16.78 -14.72
C ILE A 97 -10.79 -17.18 -13.87
N ALA A 98 -10.07 -16.20 -13.31
CA ALA A 98 -8.93 -16.45 -12.42
C ALA A 98 -9.34 -17.34 -11.23
N ASP A 99 -10.47 -17.00 -10.58
CA ASP A 99 -10.97 -17.73 -9.41
C ASP A 99 -11.40 -19.16 -9.75
N ARG A 100 -12.04 -19.37 -10.91
CA ARG A 100 -12.46 -20.71 -11.36
C ARG A 100 -11.28 -21.65 -11.58
N GLN A 101 -10.18 -21.10 -12.07
CA GLN A 101 -8.97 -21.88 -12.39
C GLN A 101 -7.95 -21.90 -11.24
N GLY A 102 -8.18 -21.13 -10.18
CA GLY A 102 -7.25 -20.98 -9.06
C GLY A 102 -5.96 -20.23 -9.44
N TRP A 103 -6.03 -19.36 -10.46
CA TRP A 103 -4.89 -18.60 -10.97
C TRP A 103 -4.70 -17.25 -10.28
N GLY A 104 -3.46 -16.75 -10.34
CA GLY A 104 -3.20 -15.34 -10.07
C GLY A 104 -3.71 -14.44 -11.20
N LEU A 105 -3.95 -13.15 -10.94
CA LEU A 105 -4.37 -12.21 -12.00
C LEU A 105 -3.30 -12.05 -13.09
N GLY A 106 -2.02 -12.04 -12.72
CA GLY A 106 -0.92 -11.99 -13.70
C GLY A 106 -0.89 -13.24 -14.59
N GLU A 107 -0.99 -14.43 -13.98
CA GLU A 107 -1.04 -15.72 -14.68
C GLU A 107 -2.27 -15.81 -15.61
N THR A 108 -3.43 -15.32 -15.16
CA THR A 108 -4.63 -15.25 -15.99
C THR A 108 -4.43 -14.34 -17.21
N LEU A 109 -3.70 -13.24 -17.05
CA LEU A 109 -3.36 -12.34 -18.14
C LEU A 109 -2.43 -13.00 -19.16
N GLU A 110 -1.40 -13.73 -18.71
CA GLU A 110 -0.49 -14.48 -19.60
C GLU A 110 -1.25 -15.51 -20.44
N TYR A 111 -2.16 -16.28 -19.83
CA TYR A 111 -3.01 -17.21 -20.56
C TYR A 111 -3.95 -16.52 -21.54
N ALA A 112 -4.52 -15.37 -21.16
CA ALA A 112 -5.37 -14.59 -22.06
C ALA A 112 -4.58 -14.10 -23.29
N VAL A 113 -3.35 -13.61 -23.11
CA VAL A 113 -2.49 -13.18 -24.22
C VAL A 113 -2.18 -14.34 -25.15
N ALA A 114 -1.78 -15.50 -24.62
CA ALA A 114 -1.51 -16.68 -25.45
C ALA A 114 -2.76 -17.16 -26.21
N LEU A 115 -3.95 -17.04 -25.63
CA LEU A 115 -5.22 -17.34 -26.28
C LEU A 115 -5.48 -16.39 -27.45
N LEU A 116 -5.31 -15.08 -27.22
CA LEU A 116 -5.49 -14.03 -28.22
C LEU A 116 -4.49 -14.19 -29.38
N GLU A 117 -3.22 -14.49 -29.08
CA GLU A 117 -2.23 -14.79 -30.11
C GLU A 117 -2.65 -16.00 -30.93
N ARG A 118 -3.12 -17.09 -30.30
CA ARG A 118 -3.58 -18.27 -31.05
C ARG A 118 -4.77 -17.97 -31.96
N GLU A 119 -5.70 -17.15 -31.50
CA GLU A 119 -6.94 -16.84 -32.23
C GLU A 119 -6.72 -15.83 -33.36
N TYR A 120 -5.83 -14.85 -33.15
CA TYR A 120 -5.61 -13.74 -34.09
C TYR A 120 -4.26 -13.76 -34.82
N ALA A 121 -3.31 -14.64 -34.48
CA ALA A 121 -2.06 -14.76 -35.24
C ALA A 121 -2.28 -15.22 -36.69
N GLY A 122 -3.43 -15.85 -36.98
CA GLY A 122 -3.85 -16.21 -38.34
C GLY A 122 -4.59 -15.11 -39.10
N SER A 123 -5.14 -14.08 -38.43
CA SER A 123 -5.96 -13.05 -39.08
C SER A 123 -5.15 -11.86 -39.61
N THR A 124 -3.92 -11.66 -39.15
CA THR A 124 -3.07 -10.52 -39.54
C THR A 124 -2.41 -10.67 -40.91
N GLY A 125 -2.62 -11.80 -41.60
CA GLY A 125 -2.09 -12.05 -42.95
C GLY A 125 -3.05 -11.78 -44.11
N ALA A 126 -4.34 -11.53 -43.83
CA ALA A 126 -5.36 -11.50 -44.87
C ALA A 126 -6.41 -10.39 -44.69
N ASP A 127 -5.97 -9.13 -44.48
CA ASP A 127 -6.79 -8.00 -44.93
C ASP A 127 -5.93 -6.75 -45.16
N LYS A 128 -5.45 -6.58 -46.39
CA LYS A 128 -5.08 -5.26 -46.90
C LYS A 128 -6.37 -4.61 -47.41
N GLY A 129 -6.98 -3.72 -46.62
CA GLY A 129 -8.21 -3.01 -47.01
C GLY A 129 -8.53 -1.79 -46.14
N HIS A 130 -7.89 -0.66 -46.45
CA HIS A 130 -8.14 0.74 -45.99
C HIS A 130 -9.61 1.22 -46.19
N PRO A 131 -10.13 2.39 -45.70
CA PRO A 131 -9.59 3.52 -44.89
C PRO A 131 -10.41 3.90 -43.62
N PRO A 132 -9.97 4.94 -42.87
CA PRO A 132 -10.73 5.57 -41.79
C PRO A 132 -11.92 6.42 -42.26
N GLN A 133 -12.90 6.57 -41.37
CA GLN A 133 -13.81 7.71 -41.25
C GLN A 133 -13.84 8.11 -39.77
#